data_AF-A0A520I068-F1
#
_entry.id   AF-A0A520I068-F1
#
_cell.length_a   1.000
_cell.length_b   1.000
_cell.length_c   1.000
_cell.angle_alpha   90.00
_cell.angle_beta   90.00
_cell.angle_gamma   90.00
#
_symmetry.space_group_name_H-M   'P 1'
#
loop_
_entity.id
_entity.type
_entity.pdbx_description
1 polymer ?
#
loop_
_entity_poly.entity_id
_entity_poly.type
_entity_poly.pdbx_seq_one_letter_code
_entity_poly.pdbx_strand_id
1 'polypeptide(L)'
;TGMNLFRATIAPFAGQGAFFAEVIETGAHRASIVAVAAGKADLAAIDRVTYAAIARFEPALVAGLKIVAPSPASPSLPFVTAAGTDAETVAALQGALDHVAADPALAAVRETLLLAGIIRAEPDALSPISTLEAEAVRAGYPTLR
;
A
#
# COMPACT_ATOMS: atom_id res chain seq x y z
N THR A 1 0.25 -10.74 2.50
CA THR A 1 1.09 -9.77 3.26
C THR A 1 1.17 -8.45 2.50
N GLY A 2 1.64 -7.36 3.10
CA GLY A 2 1.86 -6.07 2.41
C GLY A 2 2.90 -6.12 1.26
N MET A 3 3.56 -7.27 1.10
CA MET A 3 4.62 -7.50 0.11
C MET A 3 4.11 -8.08 -1.21
N ASN A 4 2.81 -8.33 -1.34
CA ASN A 4 2.24 -9.00 -2.51
C ASN A 4 2.51 -8.22 -3.82
N LEU A 5 2.20 -6.93 -3.83
CA LEU A 5 2.42 -6.08 -5.01
C LEU A 5 3.90 -6.02 -5.39
N PHE A 6 4.79 -5.97 -4.40
CA PHE A 6 6.22 -5.99 -4.65
C PHE A 6 6.67 -7.31 -5.28
N ARG A 7 6.20 -8.45 -4.76
CA ARG A 7 6.44 -9.77 -5.37
C ARG A 7 5.93 -9.85 -6.80
N ALA A 8 4.71 -9.38 -7.07
CA ALA A 8 4.17 -9.36 -8.42
C ALA A 8 5.01 -8.47 -9.37
N THR A 9 5.61 -7.41 -8.85
CA THR A 9 6.49 -6.51 -9.62
C THR A 9 7.81 -7.18 -10.01
N ILE A 10 8.42 -7.95 -9.09
CA ILE A 10 9.75 -8.53 -9.31
C ILE A 10 9.72 -9.95 -9.89
N ALA A 11 8.61 -10.69 -9.73
CA ALA A 11 8.49 -12.08 -10.18
C ALA A 11 8.88 -12.31 -11.65
N PRO A 12 8.54 -11.42 -12.62
CA PRO A 12 8.98 -11.58 -14.01
C PRO A 12 10.50 -11.54 -14.20
N PHE A 13 11.23 -10.90 -13.28
CA PHE A 13 12.68 -10.73 -13.35
C PHE A 13 13.44 -11.74 -12.47
N ALA A 14 12.79 -12.31 -11.45
CA ALA A 14 13.40 -13.25 -10.51
C ALA A 14 13.71 -14.63 -11.11
N GLY A 15 13.04 -15.00 -12.20
CA GLY A 15 13.06 -16.37 -12.70
C GLY A 15 12.54 -17.36 -11.64
N GLN A 16 13.14 -18.55 -11.55
CA GLN A 16 12.80 -19.52 -10.49
C GLN A 16 13.62 -19.35 -9.19
N GLY A 17 14.40 -18.27 -9.07
CA GLY A 17 15.33 -18.03 -7.96
C GLY A 17 14.97 -16.82 -7.09
N ALA A 18 15.86 -16.46 -6.17
CA ALA A 18 15.77 -15.21 -5.40
C ALA A 18 16.25 -14.04 -6.26
N PHE A 19 15.49 -12.95 -6.30
CA PHE A 19 15.88 -11.73 -7.00
C PHE A 19 16.90 -10.90 -6.20
N PHE A 20 16.77 -10.90 -4.87
CA PHE A 20 17.68 -10.21 -3.95
C PHE A 20 18.55 -11.23 -3.20
N ALA A 21 19.73 -10.80 -2.77
CA ALA A 21 20.60 -11.62 -1.93
C ALA A 21 20.14 -11.65 -0.45
N GLU A 22 19.40 -10.63 -0.02
CA GLU A 22 18.91 -10.48 1.35
C GLU A 22 17.60 -9.68 1.36
N VAL A 23 16.72 -9.99 2.33
CA VAL A 23 15.50 -9.24 2.62
C VAL A 23 15.53 -8.76 4.06
N ILE A 24 15.36 -7.46 4.26
CA ILE A 24 15.36 -6.82 5.59
C ILE A 24 13.93 -6.40 5.95
N GLU A 25 13.43 -6.87 7.08
CA GLU A 25 12.17 -6.40 7.66
C GLU A 25 12.42 -5.20 8.59
N THR A 26 11.94 -4.02 8.20
CA THR A 26 12.13 -2.78 8.96
C THR A 26 10.94 -2.41 9.85
N GLY A 27 9.80 -3.09 9.67
CA GLY A 27 8.55 -2.86 10.41
C GLY A 27 7.74 -1.63 10.00
N ALA A 28 8.29 -0.70 9.19
CA ALA A 28 7.56 0.49 8.74
C ALA A 28 8.12 1.09 7.44
N HIS A 29 7.24 1.64 6.59
CA HIS A 29 7.64 2.32 5.35
C HIS A 29 8.68 3.43 5.56
N ARG A 30 8.50 4.28 6.56
CA ARG A 30 9.47 5.34 6.91
C ARG A 30 10.82 4.74 7.31
N ALA A 31 10.83 3.62 8.05
CA ALA A 31 12.07 2.93 8.41
C ALA A 31 12.76 2.31 7.19
N SER A 32 12.00 1.78 6.23
CA SER A 32 12.56 1.32 4.94
C SER A 32 13.18 2.44 4.12
N ILE A 33 12.55 3.63 4.06
CA ILE A 33 13.13 4.82 3.42
C ILE A 33 14.47 5.18 4.07
N VAL A 34 14.52 5.21 5.40
CA VAL A 34 15.75 5.49 6.15
C VAL A 34 16.82 4.44 5.89
N ALA A 35 16.46 3.15 5.81
CA ALA A 35 17.40 2.08 5.52
C ALA A 35 18.05 2.25 4.14
N VAL A 36 17.27 2.61 3.12
CA VAL A 36 17.80 2.88 1.76
C VAL A 36 18.66 4.13 1.75
N ALA A 37 18.21 5.23 2.36
CA ALA A 37 18.98 6.47 2.41
C ALA A 37 20.32 6.32 3.16
N ALA A 38 20.39 5.40 4.13
CA ALA A 38 21.60 5.08 4.88
C ALA A 38 22.49 4.01 4.20
N GLY A 39 22.12 3.51 3.01
CA GLY A 39 22.87 2.46 2.30
C GLY A 39 22.78 1.08 2.94
N LYS A 40 21.80 0.84 3.82
CA LYS A 40 21.57 -0.47 4.46
C LYS A 40 20.73 -1.42 3.58
N ALA A 41 20.02 -0.88 2.60
CA ALA A 41 19.28 -1.63 1.61
C ALA A 41 19.36 -0.91 0.26
N ASP A 42 19.41 -1.65 -0.84
CA ASP A 42 19.48 -1.06 -2.18
C ASP A 42 18.11 -0.58 -2.67
N LEU A 43 17.02 -1.17 -2.17
CA LEU A 43 15.66 -0.91 -2.62
C LEU A 43 14.65 -1.12 -1.50
N ALA A 44 13.55 -0.38 -1.54
CA ALA A 44 12.39 -0.60 -0.68
C ALA A 44 11.08 -0.46 -1.46
N ALA A 45 10.10 -1.31 -1.12
CA ALA A 45 8.72 -1.14 -1.54
C ALA A 45 7.98 -0.25 -0.53
N ILE A 46 7.47 0.89 -0.99
CA ILE A 46 6.82 1.89 -0.16
C ILE A 46 5.40 2.12 -0.67
N ASP A 47 4.42 2.10 0.24
CA ASP A 47 3.06 2.51 -0.08
C ASP A 47 3.04 3.95 -0.64
N ARG A 48 2.31 4.17 -1.73
CA ARG A 48 2.36 5.43 -2.47
C ARG A 48 1.83 6.61 -1.66
N VAL A 49 0.76 6.40 -0.89
CA VAL A 49 0.18 7.45 -0.04
C VAL A 49 1.16 7.81 1.07
N THR A 50 1.78 6.80 1.68
CA THR A 50 2.83 6.98 2.69
C THR A 50 4.03 7.72 2.13
N TYR A 51 4.51 7.36 0.94
CA TYR A 51 5.62 8.07 0.27
C TYR A 51 5.26 9.53 0.02
N ALA A 52 4.05 9.81 -0.49
CA ALA A 52 3.58 11.17 -0.74
C ALA A 52 3.46 11.99 0.55
N ALA A 53 2.99 11.39 1.64
CA ALA A 53 2.95 12.04 2.96
C ALA A 53 4.36 12.37 3.46
N ILE A 54 5.30 11.43 3.38
CA ILE A 54 6.69 11.66 3.78
C ILE A 54 7.34 12.73 2.90
N ALA A 55 7.11 12.71 1.59
CA ALA A 55 7.61 13.75 0.70
C ALA A 55 7.06 15.14 1.03
N ARG A 56 5.80 15.23 1.48
CA ARG A 56 5.15 16.48 1.88
C ARG A 56 5.67 17.01 3.22
N PHE A 57 5.82 16.15 4.23
CA PHE A 57 6.06 16.55 5.61
C PHE A 57 7.52 16.37 6.07
N GLU A 58 8.27 15.47 5.44
CA GLU A 58 9.67 15.16 5.75
C GLU A 58 10.52 15.05 4.45
N PRO A 59 10.53 16.07 3.58
CA PRO A 59 11.12 15.98 2.23
C PRO A 59 12.59 15.57 2.21
N ALA A 60 13.34 15.90 3.26
CA ALA A 60 14.74 15.52 3.40
C ALA A 60 14.96 13.99 3.39
N LEU A 61 13.99 13.20 3.85
CA LEU A 61 14.09 11.73 3.87
C LEU A 61 14.02 11.11 2.47
N VAL A 62 13.39 11.80 1.51
CA VAL A 62 13.22 11.29 0.14
C VAL A 62 14.10 12.01 -0.89
N ALA A 63 14.76 13.10 -0.50
CA ALA A 63 15.56 13.94 -1.40
C ALA A 63 16.70 13.17 -2.10
N GLY A 64 17.29 12.18 -1.43
CA GLY A 64 18.35 11.32 -1.99
C GLY A 64 17.83 10.05 -2.66
N LEU A 65 16.51 9.86 -2.76
CA LEU A 65 15.91 8.64 -3.29
C LEU A 65 15.38 8.85 -4.70
N LYS A 66 15.29 7.75 -5.45
CA LYS A 66 14.67 7.71 -6.78
C LYS A 66 13.62 6.62 -6.83
N ILE A 67 12.44 6.95 -7.37
CA ILE A 67 11.42 5.94 -7.70
C ILE A 67 11.90 5.21 -8.96
N VAL A 68 12.17 3.91 -8.84
CA VAL A 68 12.67 3.09 -9.96
C VAL A 68 11.55 2.39 -10.74
N ALA A 69 10.44 2.06 -10.08
CA ALA A 69 9.27 1.47 -10.71
C ALA A 69 8.02 1.66 -9.83
N PRO A 70 6.84 1.89 -10.42
CA PRO A 70 5.57 1.65 -9.74
C PRO A 70 5.24 0.14 -9.73
N SER A 71 4.54 -0.33 -8.69
CA SER A 71 3.91 -1.65 -8.71
C SER A 71 2.68 -1.67 -9.63
N PRO A 72 2.14 -2.85 -9.97
CA PRO A 72 0.80 -2.95 -10.55
C PRO A 72 -0.22 -2.18 -9.73
N ALA A 73 -1.21 -1.61 -10.42
CA ALA A 73 -2.30 -0.90 -9.77
C ALA A 73 -3.12 -1.88 -8.93
N SER A 74 -3.49 -1.46 -7.73
CA SER A 74 -4.44 -2.17 -6.86
C SER A 74 -5.45 -1.20 -6.27
N PRO A 75 -6.59 -1.72 -5.78
CA PRO A 75 -7.47 -0.96 -4.90
C PRO A 75 -6.70 -0.37 -3.70
N SER A 76 -7.14 0.79 -3.22
CA SER A 76 -6.66 1.40 -1.99
C SER A 76 -7.06 0.59 -0.76
N LEU A 77 -6.40 0.84 0.37
CA LEU A 77 -6.73 0.17 1.63
C LEU A 77 -8.20 0.44 2.03
N PRO A 78 -9.00 -0.61 2.28
CA PRO A 78 -10.39 -0.45 2.69
C PRO A 78 -10.50 -0.15 4.20
N PHE A 79 -11.58 0.50 4.58
CA PHE A 79 -12.08 0.45 5.95
C PHE A 79 -12.79 -0.89 6.16
N VAL A 80 -12.43 -1.61 7.22
CA VAL A 80 -12.97 -2.95 7.53
C VAL A 80 -13.53 -2.98 8.94
N THR A 81 -14.63 -3.70 9.12
CA THR A 81 -15.24 -3.98 10.41
C THR A 81 -15.12 -5.46 10.74
N ALA A 82 -15.53 -5.86 11.94
CA ALA A 82 -15.62 -7.28 12.28
C ALA A 82 -16.67 -7.98 11.39
N ALA A 83 -16.45 -9.26 11.09
CA ALA A 83 -17.37 -10.05 10.27
C ALA A 83 -18.79 -10.19 10.87
N GLY A 84 -18.90 -10.06 12.21
CA GLY A 84 -20.17 -10.12 12.94
C GLY A 84 -20.80 -8.76 13.23
N THR A 85 -20.28 -7.66 12.70
CA THR A 85 -20.91 -6.33 12.87
C THR A 85 -22.28 -6.32 12.21
N ASP A 86 -23.31 -5.92 12.95
CA ASP A 86 -24.69 -5.91 12.45
C ASP A 86 -24.89 -4.85 11.33
N ALA A 87 -25.95 -5.06 10.54
CA ALA A 87 -26.23 -4.24 9.36
C ALA A 87 -26.53 -2.77 9.70
N GLU A 88 -27.14 -2.49 10.86
CA GLU A 88 -27.44 -1.13 11.30
C GLU A 88 -26.14 -0.36 11.60
N THR A 89 -25.23 -1.00 12.32
CA THR A 89 -23.89 -0.45 12.62
C THR A 89 -23.08 -0.27 11.35
N VAL A 90 -23.08 -1.25 10.43
CA VAL A 90 -22.40 -1.11 9.13
C VAL A 90 -22.96 0.10 8.37
N ALA A 91 -24.29 0.24 8.29
CA ALA A 91 -24.93 1.38 7.62
C ALA A 91 -24.58 2.73 8.28
N ALA A 92 -24.51 2.77 9.61
CA ALA A 92 -24.11 3.97 10.35
C ALA A 92 -22.64 4.37 10.08
N LEU A 93 -21.70 3.41 10.13
CA LEU A 93 -20.29 3.64 9.82
C LEU A 93 -20.11 4.15 8.38
N GLN A 94 -20.81 3.51 7.46
CA GLN A 94 -20.87 3.89 6.07
C GLN A 94 -21.40 5.31 5.86
N GLY A 95 -22.50 5.69 6.53
CA GLY A 95 -23.04 7.05 6.49
C GLY A 95 -22.10 8.08 7.09
N ALA A 96 -21.36 7.73 8.15
CA ALA A 96 -20.34 8.59 8.73
C ALA A 96 -19.18 8.84 7.75
N LEU A 97 -18.71 7.82 7.04
CA LEU A 97 -17.68 7.96 6.01
C LEU A 97 -18.15 8.81 4.83
N ASP A 98 -19.40 8.64 4.39
CA ASP A 98 -19.98 9.48 3.32
C ASP A 98 -20.05 10.95 3.76
N HIS A 99 -20.43 11.22 5.02
CA HIS A 99 -20.44 12.57 5.57
C HIS A 99 -19.03 13.16 5.60
N VAL A 100 -18.04 12.41 6.08
CA VAL A 100 -16.62 12.84 6.06
C VAL A 100 -16.14 13.14 4.65
N ALA A 101 -16.56 12.36 3.65
CA ALA A 101 -16.19 12.57 2.25
C ALA A 101 -16.80 13.86 1.66
N ALA A 102 -18.03 14.21 2.04
CA ALA A 102 -18.78 15.32 1.47
C ALA A 102 -18.64 16.65 2.24
N ASP A 103 -18.34 16.63 3.54
CA ASP A 103 -18.32 17.82 4.39
C ASP A 103 -17.21 18.81 3.97
N PRO A 104 -17.55 20.05 3.54
CA PRO A 104 -16.55 21.06 3.21
C PRO A 104 -15.66 21.45 4.39
N ALA A 105 -16.15 21.39 5.64
CA ALA A 105 -15.38 21.73 6.83
C ALA A 105 -14.20 20.75 7.04
N LEU A 106 -14.32 19.52 6.53
CA LEU A 106 -13.28 18.49 6.60
C LEU A 106 -12.36 18.47 5.36
N ALA A 107 -12.52 19.39 4.41
CA ALA A 107 -11.73 19.41 3.17
C ALA A 107 -10.21 19.48 3.43
N ALA A 108 -9.76 20.33 4.36
CA ALA A 108 -8.35 20.44 4.72
C ALA A 108 -7.81 19.15 5.37
N VAL A 109 -8.63 18.46 6.17
CA VAL A 109 -8.25 17.17 6.78
C VAL A 109 -8.10 16.10 5.70
N ARG A 110 -9.07 16.00 4.79
CA ARG A 110 -8.99 15.07 3.65
C ARG A 110 -7.75 15.34 2.77
N GLU A 111 -7.47 16.61 2.47
CA GLU A 111 -6.30 17.01 1.70
C GLU A 111 -4.98 16.67 2.42
N THR A 112 -4.93 16.87 3.74
CA THR A 112 -3.78 16.47 4.58
C THR A 112 -3.55 14.97 4.54
N LEU A 113 -4.63 14.17 4.58
CA LEU A 113 -4.59 12.71 4.52
C LEU A 113 -4.50 12.15 3.09
N LEU A 114 -4.43 13.02 2.08
CA LEU A 114 -4.40 12.65 0.66
C LEU A 114 -5.62 11.83 0.21
N LEU A 115 -6.78 12.11 0.81
CA LEU A 115 -8.06 11.46 0.51
C LEU A 115 -8.87 12.31 -0.46
N ALA A 116 -9.06 11.83 -1.69
CA ALA A 116 -9.93 12.48 -2.68
C ALA A 116 -11.41 12.13 -2.48
N GLY A 117 -11.70 10.99 -1.86
CA GLY A 117 -13.05 10.50 -1.61
C GLY A 117 -13.05 9.14 -0.93
N ILE A 118 -14.24 8.70 -0.52
CA ILE A 118 -14.48 7.38 0.05
C ILE A 118 -15.65 6.79 -0.72
N ILE A 119 -15.49 5.56 -1.20
CA ILE A 119 -16.51 4.87 -2.00
C ILE A 119 -16.91 3.57 -1.32
N ARG A 120 -18.10 3.07 -1.65
CA ARG A 120 -18.54 1.76 -1.19
C ARG A 120 -17.74 0.69 -1.91
N ALA A 121 -17.24 -0.26 -1.14
CA ALA A 121 -16.53 -1.40 -1.69
C ALA A 121 -17.54 -2.46 -2.15
N GLU A 122 -17.38 -2.92 -3.39
CA GLU A 122 -18.05 -4.13 -3.85
C GLU A 122 -17.46 -5.37 -3.15
N PRO A 123 -18.21 -6.47 -3.00
CA PRO A 123 -17.74 -7.67 -2.32
C PRO A 123 -16.43 -8.24 -2.87
N ASP A 124 -16.17 -8.03 -4.16
CA ASP A 124 -15.00 -8.51 -4.89
C ASP A 124 -13.93 -7.43 -5.12
N ALA A 125 -14.07 -6.25 -4.50
CA ALA A 125 -13.20 -5.10 -4.75
C ALA A 125 -11.71 -5.41 -4.57
N LEU A 126 -11.35 -6.38 -3.71
CA LEU A 126 -9.97 -6.79 -3.45
C LEU A 126 -9.48 -7.96 -4.31
N SER A 127 -10.33 -8.56 -5.15
CA SER A 127 -9.95 -9.67 -6.03
C SER A 127 -8.72 -9.41 -6.90
N PRO A 128 -8.47 -8.17 -7.42
CA PRO A 128 -7.23 -7.88 -8.14
C PRO A 128 -5.96 -8.17 -7.32
N ILE A 129 -6.01 -7.97 -6.00
CA ILE A 129 -4.87 -8.26 -5.11
C ILE A 129 -4.62 -9.77 -5.06
N SER A 130 -5.67 -10.57 -4.93
CA SER A 130 -5.56 -12.04 -4.96
C SER A 130 -5.07 -12.57 -6.31
N THR A 131 -5.47 -11.95 -7.41
CA THR A 131 -4.96 -12.29 -8.75
C THR A 131 -3.46 -12.04 -8.85
N LEU A 132 -2.98 -10.88 -8.41
CA LEU A 132 -1.55 -10.55 -8.39
C LEU A 132 -0.74 -11.54 -7.53
N GLU A 133 -1.32 -11.99 -6.41
CA GLU A 133 -0.68 -13.00 -5.56
C GLU A 133 -0.55 -14.34 -6.29
N ALA A 134 -1.65 -14.80 -6.90
CA ALA A 134 -1.67 -16.05 -7.65
C ALA A 134 -0.69 -16.01 -8.84
N GLU A 135 -0.57 -14.86 -9.52
CA GLU A 135 0.38 -14.65 -10.61
C GLU A 135 1.83 -14.75 -10.13
N ALA A 136 2.18 -14.08 -9.03
CA ALA A 136 3.51 -14.18 -8.44
C ALA A 136 3.84 -15.62 -8.01
N VAL A 137 2.86 -16.34 -7.45
CA VAL A 137 3.01 -17.77 -7.09
C VAL A 137 3.25 -18.62 -8.34
N ARG A 138 2.45 -18.45 -9.41
CA ARG A 138 2.61 -19.18 -10.68
C ARG A 138 3.96 -18.90 -11.34
N ALA A 139 4.50 -17.71 -11.16
CA ALA A 139 5.83 -17.34 -11.62
C ALA A 139 6.97 -17.92 -10.76
N GLY A 140 6.67 -18.74 -9.73
CA GLY A 140 7.68 -19.36 -8.86
C GLY A 140 8.14 -18.48 -7.70
N TYR A 141 7.44 -17.37 -7.44
CA TYR A 141 7.80 -16.39 -6.42
C TYR A 141 6.74 -16.28 -5.29
N PRO A 142 6.48 -17.38 -4.53
CA PRO A 142 5.42 -17.46 -3.53
C PRO A 142 5.74 -16.76 -2.21
N THR A 143 6.99 -16.35 -2.00
CA THR A 143 7.47 -15.62 -0.83
C THR A 143 8.61 -14.70 -1.26
N LEU A 144 8.84 -13.63 -0.50
CA LEU A 144 10.11 -12.93 -0.58
C LEU A 144 11.18 -13.79 0.10
N ARG A 145 12.35 -13.87 -0.54
CA ARG A 145 13.49 -14.67 -0.13
C ARG A 145 14.74 -13.86 -0.43
#